data_AF-A0A1V5WZB0-F1
#
_entry.id   AF-A0A1V5WZB0-F1
#
_cell.length_a   1.000
_cell.length_b   1.000
_cell.length_c   1.000
_cell.angle_alpha   90.00
_cell.angle_beta   90.00
_cell.angle_gamma   90.00
#
_symmetry.space_group_name_H-M   'P 1'
#
loop_
_entity.id
_entity.type
_entity.pdbx_description
1 polymer ?
#
loop_
_entity_poly.entity_id
_entity_poly.type
_entity_poly.pdbx_seq_one_letter_code
_entity_poly.pdbx_strand_id
1 'polypeptide(L)'
;MNSLPYREQMDRIRRLKADIERFSISTDSNFKDAIDAFTSFFIQCYHLRDWLLESHYRRRELDEFISNSPSLSLCRDIANKQKHKEINRYVPQNHLLEHHVHGMSTYIISYYDPFKNEKRFGVDVREFGTLIDVIDLADKCIEEWERYLYLNTF
;
A
#
# COMPACT_ATOMS: atom_id res chain seq x y z
N MET A 1 -21.24 6.57 -21.93
CA MET A 1 -20.82 5.36 -21.20
C MET A 1 -20.60 5.77 -19.76
N ASN A 2 -21.37 5.26 -18.81
CA ASN A 2 -21.05 5.47 -17.39
C ASN A 2 -19.69 4.83 -17.11
N SER A 3 -18.69 5.62 -16.77
CA SER A 3 -17.42 5.09 -16.28
C SER A 3 -17.72 4.25 -15.03
N LEU A 4 -17.31 2.99 -15.03
CA LEU A 4 -17.45 2.13 -13.85
C LEU A 4 -16.78 2.84 -12.65
N PRO A 5 -17.43 2.92 -11.48
CA PRO A 5 -16.96 3.71 -10.34
C PRO A 5 -15.49 3.45 -9.97
N TYR A 6 -15.02 2.21 -10.11
CA TYR A 6 -13.62 1.86 -9.81
C TYR A 6 -12.58 2.53 -10.73
N ARG A 7 -12.94 2.94 -11.96
CA ARG A 7 -11.97 3.53 -12.92
C ARG A 7 -11.44 4.87 -12.43
N GLU A 8 -12.33 5.74 -11.95
CA GLU A 8 -11.94 7.02 -11.37
C GLU A 8 -11.04 6.82 -10.15
N GLN A 9 -11.30 5.79 -9.36
CA GLN A 9 -10.51 5.45 -8.17
C GLN A 9 -9.15 4.90 -8.56
N MET A 10 -9.06 4.12 -9.63
CA MET A 10 -7.78 3.68 -10.18
C MET A 10 -6.94 4.86 -10.65
N ASP A 11 -7.55 5.84 -11.34
CA ASP A 11 -6.85 7.06 -11.75
C ASP A 11 -6.41 7.91 -10.55
N ARG A 12 -7.22 7.94 -9.48
CA ARG A 12 -6.85 8.59 -8.21
C ARG A 12 -5.64 7.90 -7.57
N ILE A 13 -5.62 6.57 -7.53
CA ILE A 13 -4.48 5.79 -7.00
C ILE A 13 -3.21 6.10 -7.80
N ARG A 14 -3.29 6.18 -9.14
CA ARG A 14 -2.15 6.56 -9.99
C ARG A 14 -1.64 7.98 -9.71
N ARG A 15 -2.55 8.94 -9.50
CA ARG A 15 -2.14 10.31 -9.10
C ARG A 15 -1.45 10.32 -7.73
N LEU A 16 -2.00 9.59 -6.76
CA LEU A 16 -1.36 9.44 -5.45
C LEU A 16 0.01 8.76 -5.55
N LYS A 17 0.18 7.78 -6.46
CA LYS A 17 1.50 7.18 -6.72
C LYS A 17 2.49 8.22 -7.23
N ALA A 18 2.11 9.01 -8.23
CA ALA A 18 2.96 10.08 -8.73
C ALA A 18 3.28 11.11 -7.63
N ASP A 19 2.34 11.40 -6.73
CA ASP A 19 2.57 12.32 -5.61
C ASP A 19 3.58 11.79 -4.60
N ILE A 20 3.57 10.49 -4.28
CA ILE A 20 4.50 9.91 -3.30
C ILE A 20 5.93 9.77 -3.83
N GLU A 21 6.15 9.82 -5.15
CA GLU A 21 7.50 9.80 -5.76
C GLU A 21 8.40 10.93 -5.29
N ARG A 22 7.81 12.07 -4.90
CA ARG A 22 8.58 13.19 -4.33
C ARG A 22 9.28 12.83 -3.02
N PHE A 23 8.91 11.71 -2.39
CA PHE A 23 9.51 11.16 -1.18
C PHE A 23 10.40 9.94 -1.47
N SER A 24 10.84 9.75 -2.73
CA SER A 24 11.79 8.70 -3.11
C SER A 24 13.10 8.74 -2.31
N ILE A 25 13.55 9.94 -1.92
CA ILE A 25 14.67 10.15 -1.01
C ILE A 25 14.14 10.53 0.38
N SER A 26 14.59 9.80 1.39
CA SER A 26 14.23 10.02 2.79
C SER A 26 15.15 11.05 3.45
N THR A 27 14.54 12.04 4.11
CA THR A 27 15.22 13.04 4.92
C THR A 27 14.47 13.25 6.23
N ASP A 28 15.15 13.69 7.28
CA ASP A 28 14.50 13.96 8.57
C ASP A 28 13.40 15.04 8.41
N SER A 29 13.62 16.01 7.52
CA SER A 29 12.65 17.09 7.25
C SER A 29 11.39 16.64 6.53
N ASN A 30 11.45 15.58 5.69
CA ASN A 30 10.29 15.11 4.93
C ASN A 30 9.61 13.88 5.56
N PHE A 31 10.15 13.35 6.67
CA PHE A 31 9.68 12.11 7.28
C PHE A 31 8.17 12.12 7.53
N LYS A 32 7.66 13.14 8.24
CA LYS A 32 6.25 13.22 8.60
C LYS A 32 5.34 13.30 7.38
N ASP A 33 5.63 14.22 6.46
CA ASP A 33 4.84 14.41 5.25
C ASP A 33 4.86 13.15 4.36
N ALA A 34 5.98 12.42 4.35
CA ALA A 34 6.11 11.17 3.64
C ALA A 34 5.23 10.07 4.26
N ILE A 35 5.25 9.91 5.59
CA ILE A 35 4.39 8.92 6.29
C ILE A 35 2.91 9.17 6.02
N ASP A 36 2.46 10.43 6.10
CA ASP A 36 1.06 10.80 5.85
C ASP A 36 0.66 10.51 4.39
N ALA A 37 1.56 10.80 3.43
CA ALA A 37 1.31 10.55 2.02
C ALA A 37 1.30 9.05 1.68
N PHE A 38 2.25 8.27 2.18
CA PHE A 38 2.29 6.82 1.99
C PHE A 38 1.07 6.14 2.63
N THR A 39 0.69 6.55 3.83
CA THR A 39 -0.50 6.02 4.52
C THR A 39 -1.76 6.31 3.70
N SER A 40 -1.91 7.54 3.21
CA SER A 40 -3.03 7.93 2.35
C SER A 40 -3.08 7.10 1.06
N PHE A 41 -1.93 6.86 0.44
CA PHE A 41 -1.81 5.99 -0.73
C PHE A 41 -2.28 4.56 -0.43
N PHE A 42 -1.71 3.89 0.60
CA PHE A 42 -2.05 2.49 0.88
C PHE A 42 -3.50 2.30 1.30
N ILE A 43 -4.08 3.26 2.04
CA ILE A 43 -5.52 3.26 2.37
C ILE A 43 -6.35 3.33 1.09
N GLN A 44 -6.07 4.29 0.22
CA GLN A 44 -6.82 4.44 -1.03
C GLN A 44 -6.63 3.24 -1.98
N CYS A 45 -5.40 2.72 -2.06
CA CYS A 45 -5.05 1.58 -2.90
C CYS A 45 -5.78 0.30 -2.46
N TYR A 46 -5.81 0.00 -1.17
CA TYR A 46 -6.56 -1.13 -0.64
C TYR A 46 -8.07 -0.97 -0.85
N HIS A 47 -8.61 0.24 -0.64
CA HIS A 47 -10.03 0.52 -0.79
C HIS A 47 -10.56 0.47 -2.23
N LEU A 48 -9.70 0.31 -3.26
CA LEU A 48 -10.17 -0.02 -4.61
C LEU A 48 -11.08 -1.26 -4.61
N ARG A 49 -10.80 -2.22 -3.72
CA ARG A 49 -11.64 -3.39 -3.46
C ARG A 49 -13.12 -3.02 -3.29
N ASP A 50 -13.42 -2.00 -2.48
CA ASP A 50 -14.80 -1.65 -2.15
C ASP A 50 -15.55 -1.10 -3.38
N TRP A 51 -14.85 -0.34 -4.23
CA TRP A 51 -15.38 0.14 -5.50
C TRP A 51 -15.57 -0.97 -6.54
N LEU A 52 -14.71 -1.98 -6.54
CA LEU A 52 -14.89 -3.16 -7.39
C LEU A 52 -16.13 -3.97 -6.97
N LEU A 53 -16.39 -4.09 -5.67
CA LEU A 53 -17.61 -4.72 -5.15
C LEU A 53 -18.87 -3.97 -5.61
N GLU A 54 -18.86 -2.63 -5.52
CA GLU A 54 -19.95 -1.79 -6.04
C GLU A 54 -20.10 -1.91 -7.57
N SER A 55 -19.01 -2.25 -8.25
CA SER A 55 -18.98 -2.52 -9.70
C SER A 55 -19.26 -3.99 -10.05
N HIS A 56 -19.93 -4.73 -9.16
CA HIS A 56 -20.39 -6.12 -9.33
C HIS A 56 -19.30 -7.21 -9.40
N TYR A 57 -18.06 -6.91 -9.01
CA TYR A 57 -17.05 -7.97 -8.82
C TYR A 57 -17.39 -8.83 -7.60
N ARG A 58 -17.07 -10.13 -7.66
CA ARG A 58 -17.40 -11.07 -6.58
C ARG A 58 -16.44 -10.89 -5.40
N ARG A 59 -17.02 -10.69 -4.21
CA ARG A 59 -16.25 -10.51 -2.95
C ARG A 59 -15.24 -11.62 -2.69
N ARG A 60 -15.66 -12.87 -2.85
CA ARG A 60 -14.80 -14.02 -2.59
C ARG A 60 -13.54 -14.01 -3.46
N GLU A 61 -13.70 -13.70 -4.74
CA GLU A 61 -12.57 -13.67 -5.70
C GLU A 61 -11.61 -12.53 -5.40
N LEU A 62 -12.14 -11.34 -5.06
CA LEU A 62 -11.32 -10.20 -4.65
C LEU A 62 -10.52 -10.51 -3.37
N ASP A 63 -11.18 -11.08 -2.37
CA ASP A 63 -10.56 -11.37 -1.07
C ASP A 63 -9.50 -12.47 -1.21
N GLU A 64 -9.77 -13.51 -2.01
CA GLU A 64 -8.80 -14.55 -2.36
C GLU A 64 -7.63 -13.98 -3.17
N PHE A 65 -7.88 -13.09 -4.14
CA PHE A 65 -6.83 -12.44 -4.93
C PHE A 65 -5.89 -11.60 -4.07
N ILE A 66 -6.45 -10.70 -3.24
CA ILE A 66 -5.66 -9.86 -2.32
C ILE A 66 -4.84 -10.74 -1.38
N SER A 67 -5.43 -11.81 -0.83
CA SER A 67 -4.76 -12.69 0.13
C SER A 67 -3.65 -13.53 -0.47
N ASN A 68 -3.65 -13.75 -1.79
CA ASN A 68 -2.61 -14.49 -2.52
C ASN A 68 -1.57 -13.58 -3.19
N SER A 69 -1.78 -12.26 -3.15
CA SER A 69 -0.86 -11.26 -3.69
C SER A 69 -0.01 -10.68 -2.56
N PRO A 70 1.32 -10.92 -2.51
CA PRO A 70 2.16 -10.43 -1.42
C PRO A 70 2.09 -8.91 -1.22
N SER A 71 2.08 -8.13 -2.31
CA SER A 71 2.01 -6.67 -2.26
C SER A 71 0.64 -6.17 -1.79
N LEU A 72 -0.46 -6.71 -2.32
CA LEU A 72 -1.80 -6.28 -1.91
C LEU A 72 -2.18 -6.75 -0.51
N SER A 73 -1.71 -7.93 -0.10
CA SER A 73 -1.88 -8.42 1.27
C SER A 73 -1.15 -7.50 2.26
N LEU A 74 0.09 -7.09 1.93
CA LEU A 74 0.83 -6.13 2.74
C LEU A 74 0.17 -4.74 2.74
N CYS A 75 -0.31 -4.26 1.59
CA CYS A 75 -1.08 -3.02 1.46
C CYS A 75 -2.33 -3.03 2.35
N ARG A 76 -3.08 -4.14 2.35
CA ARG A 76 -4.24 -4.36 3.23
C ARG A 76 -3.83 -4.25 4.69
N ASP A 77 -2.75 -4.91 5.08
CA ASP A 77 -2.30 -4.94 6.47
C ASP A 77 -1.89 -3.52 6.94
N ILE A 78 -1.13 -2.78 6.12
CA ILE A 78 -0.76 -1.38 6.37
C ILE A 78 -2.01 -0.50 6.50
N ALA A 79 -2.90 -0.52 5.51
CA ALA A 79 -4.11 0.31 5.48
C ALA A 79 -5.01 0.08 6.69
N ASN A 80 -5.19 -1.18 7.08
CA ASN A 80 -6.06 -1.51 8.20
C ASN A 80 -5.42 -1.19 9.55
N LYS A 81 -4.11 -1.40 9.76
CA LYS A 81 -3.45 -0.99 11.01
C LYS A 81 -3.47 0.53 11.22
N GLN A 82 -3.38 1.31 10.14
CA GLN A 82 -3.49 2.77 10.21
C GLN A 82 -4.90 3.25 10.57
N LYS A 83 -5.94 2.52 10.13
CA LYS A 83 -7.35 2.86 10.40
C LYS A 83 -7.88 2.28 11.71
N HIS A 84 -7.37 1.12 12.13
CA HIS A 84 -7.88 0.34 13.25
C HIS A 84 -6.75 0.00 14.21
N LYS A 85 -6.92 0.39 15.48
CA LYS A 85 -5.99 0.04 16.57
C LYS A 85 -5.79 -1.48 16.71
N GLU A 86 -6.79 -2.27 16.33
CA GLU A 86 -6.75 -3.74 16.29
C GLU A 86 -7.45 -4.27 15.03
N ILE A 87 -6.85 -5.27 14.37
CA ILE A 87 -7.44 -5.93 13.20
C ILE A 87 -8.26 -7.14 13.68
N ASN A 88 -9.59 -7.00 13.70
CA ASN A 88 -10.51 -8.04 14.18
C ASN A 88 -11.30 -8.73 13.06
N ARG A 89 -11.11 -8.33 11.79
CA ARG A 89 -11.92 -8.79 10.64
C ARG A 89 -11.23 -9.83 9.76
N TYR A 90 -9.93 -10.02 9.92
CA TYR A 90 -9.12 -11.02 9.23
C TYR A 90 -7.86 -11.30 10.05
N VAL A 91 -7.15 -12.38 9.74
CA VAL A 91 -5.84 -12.67 10.33
C VAL A 91 -4.78 -12.01 9.46
N PRO A 92 -4.02 -11.01 9.97
CA PRO A 92 -2.90 -10.43 9.23
C PRO A 92 -1.93 -11.51 8.79
N GLN A 93 -1.46 -11.42 7.55
CA GLN A 93 -0.49 -12.37 7.01
C GLN A 93 0.95 -11.89 7.22
N ASN A 94 1.12 -10.59 7.44
CA ASN A 94 2.43 -9.95 7.55
C ASN A 94 2.65 -9.44 8.98
N HIS A 95 3.79 -9.76 9.57
CA HIS A 95 4.19 -9.25 10.87
C HIS A 95 4.92 -7.90 10.71
N LEU A 96 4.13 -6.85 10.47
CA LEU A 96 4.59 -5.46 10.46
C LEU A 96 5.19 -5.09 11.84
N LEU A 97 6.42 -4.59 11.84
CA LEU A 97 7.13 -4.13 13.04
C LEU A 97 6.85 -2.65 13.28
N GLU A 98 6.29 -2.34 14.45
CA GLU A 98 5.97 -0.97 14.83
C GLU A 98 7.20 -0.24 15.40
N HIS A 99 7.41 0.97 14.92
CA HIS A 99 8.46 1.89 15.36
C HIS A 99 7.85 3.16 15.89
N HIS A 100 8.56 3.82 16.82
CA HIS A 100 8.20 5.13 17.34
C HIS A 100 9.25 6.15 16.90
N VAL A 101 8.94 6.90 15.85
CA VAL A 101 9.88 7.83 15.19
C VAL A 101 9.28 9.23 15.16
N HIS A 102 10.03 10.23 15.64
CA HIS A 102 9.57 11.63 15.75
C HIS A 102 8.20 11.78 16.46
N GLY A 103 7.92 10.93 17.46
CA GLY A 103 6.67 10.96 18.21
C GLY A 103 5.47 10.31 17.50
N MET A 104 5.70 9.58 16.41
CA MET A 104 4.66 8.88 15.65
C MET A 104 4.90 7.37 15.65
N SER A 105 3.85 6.60 15.84
CA SER A 105 3.86 5.15 15.63
C SER A 105 3.74 4.87 14.13
N THR A 106 4.68 4.12 13.56
CA THR A 106 4.74 3.83 12.11
C THR A 106 5.37 2.48 11.84
N TYR A 107 5.01 1.87 10.71
CA TYR A 107 5.65 0.65 10.17
C TYR A 107 6.65 0.97 9.06
N ILE A 108 6.79 2.25 8.72
CA ILE A 108 7.67 2.77 7.67
C ILE A 108 8.79 3.54 8.34
N ILE A 109 10.03 3.19 8.01
CA ILE A 109 11.24 3.82 8.54
C ILE A 109 12.20 4.21 7.44
N SER A 110 13.09 5.16 7.73
CA SER A 110 14.20 5.50 6.87
C SER A 110 15.28 4.43 6.92
N TYR A 111 15.82 4.05 5.77
CA TYR A 111 16.97 3.16 5.66
C TYR A 111 17.92 3.62 4.56
N TYR A 112 19.16 3.15 4.61
CA TYR A 112 20.11 3.42 3.55
C TYR A 112 20.05 2.28 2.52
N ASP A 113 19.72 2.62 1.28
CA ASP A 113 19.74 1.69 0.14
C ASP A 113 21.16 1.67 -0.44
N PRO A 114 21.92 0.56 -0.29
CA PRO A 114 23.29 0.47 -0.78
C PRO A 114 23.37 0.38 -2.30
N PHE A 115 22.32 -0.05 -3.00
CA PHE A 115 22.30 -0.16 -4.46
C PHE A 115 22.07 1.20 -5.10
N LYS A 116 21.22 2.03 -4.51
CA LYS A 116 20.94 3.40 -4.97
C LYS A 116 21.85 4.46 -4.34
N ASN A 117 22.60 4.09 -3.29
CA ASN A 117 23.50 4.98 -2.55
C ASN A 117 22.78 6.22 -1.97
N GLU A 118 21.57 6.01 -1.43
CA GLU A 118 20.73 7.08 -0.87
C GLU A 118 19.87 6.57 0.29
N LYS A 119 19.35 7.48 1.12
CA LYS A 119 18.35 7.11 2.14
C LYS A 119 16.97 7.03 1.49
N ARG A 120 16.21 5.98 1.82
CA ARG A 120 14.85 5.73 1.31
C ARG A 120 13.92 5.34 2.44
N PHE A 121 12.63 5.24 2.14
CA PHE A 121 11.63 4.76 3.10
C PHE A 121 11.32 3.29 2.84
N GLY A 122 11.32 2.49 3.89
CA GLY A 122 11.06 1.06 3.83
C GLY A 122 10.03 0.62 4.86
N VAL A 123 9.19 -0.34 4.48
CA VAL A 123 8.28 -1.04 5.38
C VAL A 123 9.04 -2.13 6.10
N ASP A 124 8.94 -2.16 7.43
CA ASP A 124 9.58 -3.18 8.26
C ASP A 124 8.65 -4.36 8.53
N VAL A 125 9.05 -5.52 8.03
CA VAL A 125 8.27 -6.76 8.06
C VAL A 125 9.19 -7.90 8.52
N ARG A 126 8.80 -8.57 9.60
CA ARG A 126 9.65 -9.56 10.27
C ARG A 126 10.12 -10.69 9.35
N GLU A 127 9.27 -11.14 8.44
CA GLU A 127 9.47 -12.32 7.62
C GLU A 127 10.48 -12.13 6.49
N PHE A 128 10.67 -10.89 6.03
CA PHE A 128 11.57 -10.62 4.90
C PHE A 128 13.03 -10.45 5.34
N GLY A 129 13.29 -10.18 6.62
CA GLY A 129 14.64 -9.92 7.15
C GLY A 129 15.32 -8.68 6.58
N THR A 130 14.63 -7.94 5.71
CA THR A 130 15.04 -6.69 5.08
C THR A 130 13.81 -5.80 4.91
N LEU A 131 14.04 -4.50 4.79
CA LEU A 131 12.99 -3.53 4.54
C LEU A 131 12.53 -3.62 3.09
N ILE A 132 11.21 -3.51 2.88
CA ILE A 132 10.63 -3.38 1.55
C ILE A 132 10.54 -1.91 1.21
N ASP A 133 11.16 -1.47 0.12
CA ASP A 133 11.04 -0.09 -0.35
C ASP A 133 9.56 0.30 -0.57
N VAL A 134 9.15 1.42 0.01
CA VAL A 134 7.75 1.85 0.00
C VAL A 134 7.28 2.19 -1.42
N ILE A 135 8.16 2.79 -2.24
CA ILE A 135 7.82 3.16 -3.62
C ILE A 135 7.68 1.89 -4.46
N ASP A 136 8.62 0.95 -4.35
CA ASP A 136 8.55 -0.32 -5.08
C ASP A 136 7.31 -1.15 -4.66
N LEU A 137 6.95 -1.14 -3.37
CA LEU A 137 5.72 -1.78 -2.89
C LEU A 137 4.48 -1.13 -3.51
N ALA A 138 4.45 0.20 -3.59
CA ALA A 138 3.33 0.93 -4.16
C ALA A 138 3.16 0.64 -5.66
N ASP A 139 4.25 0.52 -6.42
CA ASP A 139 4.22 0.07 -7.82
C ASP A 139 3.62 -1.33 -7.95
N LYS A 140 4.15 -2.29 -7.18
CA LYS A 140 3.65 -3.68 -7.19
C LYS A 140 2.18 -3.79 -6.80
N CYS A 141 1.67 -2.89 -5.94
CA CYS A 141 0.24 -2.87 -5.62
C CYS A 141 -0.61 -2.44 -6.83
N ILE A 142 -0.18 -1.41 -7.56
CA ILE A 142 -0.86 -0.94 -8.77
C ILE A 142 -0.81 -2.00 -9.86
N GLU A 143 0.36 -2.58 -10.11
CA GLU A 143 0.55 -3.64 -11.10
C GLU A 143 -0.38 -4.84 -10.83
N GLU A 144 -0.52 -5.25 -9.57
CA GLU A 144 -1.41 -6.35 -9.19
C GLU A 144 -2.89 -6.00 -9.41
N TRP A 145 -3.30 -4.76 -9.13
CA TRP A 145 -4.65 -4.31 -9.46
C TRP A 145 -4.90 -4.25 -10.97
N GLU A 146 -3.94 -3.74 -11.75
CA GLU A 146 -4.02 -3.72 -13.21
C GLU A 146 -4.09 -5.13 -13.79
N ARG A 147 -3.29 -6.06 -13.25
CA ARG A 147 -3.33 -7.48 -13.61
C ARG A 147 -4.68 -8.10 -13.32
N TYR A 148 -5.25 -7.85 -12.14
CA TYR A 148 -6.58 -8.35 -11.79
C TYR A 148 -7.64 -7.85 -12.76
N LEU A 149 -7.65 -6.53 -13.04
CA LEU A 149 -8.59 -5.90 -13.94
C LEU A 149 -8.45 -6.43 -15.36
N TYR A 150 -7.23 -6.58 -15.86
CA TYR A 150 -6.96 -7.13 -17.19
C TYR A 150 -7.54 -8.54 -17.34
N LEU A 151 -7.35 -9.40 -16.34
CA LEU A 151 -7.82 -10.79 -16.37
C LEU A 151 -9.34 -10.94 -16.18
N ASN A 152 -10.03 -9.91 -15.68
CA ASN A 152 -11.44 -9.98 -15.28
C ASN A 152 -12.34 -8.94 -15.97
N THR A 153 -11.83 -8.21 -16.97
CA THR A 153 -12.65 -7.34 -17.82
C THR A 153 -13.19 -8.17 -19.00
N PHE A 154 -14.49 -8.48 -18.97
CA PHE A 154 -15.25 -9.03 -20.10
C PHE A 154 -16.21 -7.97 -20.66
#